data_AF-Q45VL0-F1
#
_entry.id   AF-Q45VL0-F1
#
_cell.length_a   1.000
_cell.length_b   1.000
_cell.length_c   1.000
_cell.angle_alpha   90.00
_cell.angle_beta   90.00
_cell.angle_gamma   90.00
#
_symmetry.space_group_name_H-M   'P 1'
#
loop_
_entity.id
_entity.type
_entity.pdbx_description
1 polymer ?
#
loop_
_entity_poly.entity_id
_entity_poly.type
_entity_poly.pdbx_seq_one_letter_code
_entity_poly.pdbx_strand_id
1 'polypeptide(L)'
;MPGVGKTTIAKAVFNQLCHGFEGSSFISNVKEKTVEQLQEQLLCDILKPNTWKIDHVSKGVNLMKDRFRHKRVLVVLDDVDQLKQLEALVRERNCFGPGSRIVITTRDEHLLTQIEVDGKYHVKELHQHESLQLFSLHAFKDTHPEEDYVELSNAIVDYAGASRWLL
;
A
#
# COMPACT_ATOMS: atom_id res chain seq x y z
N MET A 1 8.33 9.01 -6.32
CA MET A 1 8.95 9.77 -5.21
C MET A 1 8.76 9.05 -3.86
N PRO A 2 9.82 8.91 -3.04
CA PRO A 2 9.73 8.49 -1.64
C PRO A 2 8.96 9.52 -0.77
N GLY A 3 8.48 9.15 0.41
CA GLY A 3 8.00 10.10 1.43
C GLY A 3 6.63 10.78 1.19
N VAL A 4 6.09 10.80 -0.03
CA VAL A 4 4.83 11.49 -0.38
C VAL A 4 3.53 10.90 0.21
N GLY A 5 3.61 9.83 1.02
CA GLY A 5 2.43 9.27 1.71
C GLY A 5 1.62 8.20 0.97
N LYS A 6 2.21 7.50 -0.02
CA LYS A 6 1.57 6.35 -0.71
C LYS A 6 1.06 5.29 0.26
N THR A 7 1.91 4.83 1.18
CA THR A 7 1.58 3.85 2.21
C THR A 7 0.44 4.33 3.10
N THR A 8 0.47 5.60 3.51
CA THR A 8 -0.57 6.21 4.35
C THR A 8 -1.94 6.19 3.66
N ILE A 9 -1.99 6.59 2.39
CA ILE A 9 -3.23 6.58 1.59
C ILE A 9 -3.73 5.15 1.41
N ALA A 10 -2.85 4.22 1.03
CA ALA A 10 -3.23 2.83 0.81
C ALA A 10 -3.77 2.18 2.10
N LYS A 11 -3.17 2.48 3.26
CA LYS A 11 -3.63 2.01 4.57
C LYS A 11 -4.99 2.60 4.94
N ALA A 12 -5.22 3.89 4.68
CA ALA A 12 -6.51 4.53 4.92
C ALA A 12 -7.62 3.90 4.06
N VAL A 13 -7.36 3.69 2.76
CA VAL A 13 -8.27 3.00 1.84
C VAL A 13 -8.56 1.58 2.31
N PHE A 14 -7.53 0.84 2.72
CA PHE A 14 -7.69 -0.52 3.23
C PHE A 14 -8.60 -0.56 4.46
N ASN A 15 -8.30 0.25 5.47
CA ASN A 15 -9.08 0.30 6.71
C ASN A 15 -10.54 0.68 6.48
N GLN A 16 -10.80 1.55 5.50
CA GLN A 16 -12.17 1.96 5.17
C GLN A 16 -12.96 0.87 4.44
N LEU A 17 -12.30 0.08 3.59
CA LEU A 17 -12.98 -0.82 2.64
C LEU A 17 -12.92 -2.30 3.03
N CYS A 18 -11.97 -2.74 3.86
CA CYS A 18 -11.66 -4.16 4.09
C CYS A 18 -12.88 -4.98 4.53
N HIS A 19 -13.76 -4.43 5.36
CA HIS A 19 -14.97 -5.10 5.85
C HIS A 19 -16.02 -5.37 4.76
N GLY A 20 -15.91 -4.74 3.59
CA GLY A 20 -16.81 -4.96 2.45
C GLY A 20 -16.43 -6.13 1.55
N PHE A 21 -15.38 -6.88 1.89
CA PHE A 21 -14.84 -8.00 1.12
C PHE A 21 -14.89 -9.30 1.95
N GLU A 22 -14.90 -10.45 1.27
CA GLU A 22 -14.90 -11.77 1.93
C GLU A 22 -13.56 -12.12 2.59
N GLY A 23 -12.49 -11.47 2.14
CA GLY A 23 -11.15 -11.58 2.68
C GLY A 23 -10.31 -10.38 2.28
N SER A 24 -9.39 -9.98 3.15
CA SER A 24 -8.59 -8.79 2.92
C SER A 24 -7.19 -8.96 3.48
N SER A 25 -6.18 -8.47 2.77
CA SER A 25 -4.78 -8.51 3.22
C SER A 25 -4.09 -7.19 2.91
N PHE A 26 -3.37 -6.68 3.91
CA PHE A 26 -2.45 -5.56 3.75
C PHE A 26 -1.03 -6.07 3.98
N ILE A 27 -0.26 -6.16 2.90
CA ILE A 27 1.12 -6.63 2.94
C ILE A 27 2.04 -5.42 2.87
N SER A 28 2.55 -5.00 4.03
CA SER A 28 3.56 -3.94 4.13
C SER A 28 4.94 -4.42 3.70
N ASN A 29 5.76 -3.47 3.21
CA ASN A 29 7.17 -3.63 2.89
C ASN A 29 7.45 -4.85 2.00
N VAL A 30 6.74 -4.96 0.87
CA VAL A 30 6.85 -6.12 -0.03
C VAL A 30 8.29 -6.36 -0.49
N LYS A 31 9.05 -5.28 -0.75
CA LYS A 31 10.46 -5.38 -1.14
C LYS A 31 11.37 -6.13 -0.14
N GLU A 32 10.98 -6.23 1.12
CA GLU A 32 11.78 -6.86 2.19
C GLU A 32 11.43 -8.34 2.41
N LYS A 33 10.45 -8.87 1.66
CA LYS A 33 9.92 -10.23 1.85
C LYS A 33 10.26 -11.12 0.66
N THR A 34 10.46 -12.40 0.93
CA THR A 34 10.52 -13.41 -0.15
C THR A 34 9.13 -13.65 -0.72
N VAL A 35 9.07 -14.20 -1.93
CA VAL A 35 7.80 -14.49 -2.60
C VAL A 35 6.96 -15.48 -1.81
N GLU A 36 7.60 -16.50 -1.23
CA GLU A 36 6.95 -17.51 -0.40
C GLU A 36 6.29 -16.87 0.82
N GLN A 37 6.99 -15.97 1.51
CA GLN A 37 6.44 -15.24 2.65
C GLN A 37 5.23 -14.38 2.27
N LEU A 38 5.27 -13.75 1.08
CA LEU A 38 4.15 -12.96 0.57
C LEU A 38 2.93 -13.84 0.28
N GLN A 39 3.14 -15.00 -0.35
CA GLN A 39 2.07 -15.96 -0.64
C GLN A 39 1.47 -16.56 0.64
N GLU A 40 2.30 -16.94 1.60
CA GLU A 40 1.88 -17.43 2.92
C GLU A 40 1.04 -16.39 3.65
N GLN A 41 1.51 -15.14 3.72
CA GLN A 41 0.77 -14.06 4.36
C GLN A 41 -0.60 -13.85 3.69
N LEU A 42 -0.64 -13.81 2.35
CA LEU A 42 -1.88 -13.59 1.62
C LEU A 42 -2.90 -14.72 1.85
N LEU A 43 -2.44 -15.97 1.87
CA LEU A 43 -3.28 -17.14 2.18
C LEU A 43 -3.81 -17.10 3.62
N CYS A 44 -2.95 -16.78 4.59
CA CYS A 44 -3.32 -16.65 6.00
C CYS A 44 -4.39 -15.58 6.21
N ASP A 45 -4.17 -14.38 5.66
CA ASP A 45 -5.06 -13.23 5.85
C ASP A 45 -6.45 -13.47 5.23
N ILE A 46 -6.52 -14.09 4.05
CA ILE A 46 -7.76 -14.28 3.30
C ILE A 46 -8.52 -15.54 3.71
N LEU A 47 -7.83 -16.64 4.02
CA LEU A 47 -8.45 -17.95 4.27
C LEU A 47 -8.60 -18.29 5.76
N LYS A 48 -8.19 -17.39 6.67
CA LYS A 48 -8.09 -17.61 8.13
C LYS A 48 -6.93 -18.57 8.50
N PRO A 49 -6.55 -18.69 9.79
CA PRO A 49 -5.25 -19.21 10.19
C PRO A 49 -5.23 -20.74 10.11
N ASN A 50 -4.95 -21.24 8.92
CA ASN A 50 -4.23 -22.49 8.75
C ASN A 50 -2.77 -22.11 8.52
N THR A 51 -1.84 -22.87 9.10
CA THR A 51 -0.41 -22.69 8.84
C THR A 51 -0.12 -23.15 7.41
N TRP A 52 -0.22 -22.22 6.44
CA TRP A 52 0.16 -22.48 5.07
C TRP A 52 1.68 -22.49 4.99
N LYS A 53 2.26 -23.61 4.55
CA LYS A 53 3.68 -23.71 4.26
C LYS A 53 3.88 -23.79 2.76
N ILE A 54 4.49 -22.77 2.19
CA ILE A 54 4.78 -22.67 0.76
C ILE A 54 6.25 -23.03 0.55
N ASP A 55 6.48 -24.30 0.24
CA ASP A 55 7.83 -24.81 -0.05
C ASP A 55 8.34 -24.36 -1.44
N HIS A 56 7.41 -23.99 -2.35
CA HIS A 56 7.71 -23.55 -3.72
C HIS A 56 6.69 -22.51 -4.21
N VAL A 57 7.16 -21.46 -4.87
CA VAL A 57 6.33 -20.37 -5.43
C VAL A 57 5.17 -20.87 -6.30
N SER A 58 5.42 -21.86 -7.17
CA SER A 58 4.41 -22.41 -8.07
C SER A 58 3.25 -23.10 -7.33
N LYS A 59 3.55 -23.78 -6.21
CA LYS A 59 2.55 -24.36 -5.31
C LYS A 59 1.68 -23.26 -4.70
N GLY A 60 2.29 -22.15 -4.27
CA GLY A 60 1.56 -20.99 -3.76
C GLY A 60 0.64 -20.36 -4.81
N VAL A 61 1.12 -20.17 -6.04
CA VAL A 61 0.29 -19.66 -7.16
C VAL A 61 -0.95 -20.53 -7.38
N ASN A 62 -0.77 -21.85 -7.49
CA ASN A 62 -1.89 -22.77 -7.71
C ASN A 62 -2.89 -22.74 -6.56
N LEU A 63 -2.41 -22.76 -5.31
CA LEU A 63 -3.26 -22.68 -4.13
C LEU A 63 -4.07 -21.38 -4.09
N MET A 64 -3.43 -20.23 -4.35
CA MET A 64 -4.13 -18.95 -4.41
C MET A 64 -5.20 -18.96 -5.50
N LYS A 65 -4.87 -19.45 -6.70
CA LYS A 65 -5.84 -19.55 -7.80
C LYS A 65 -7.03 -20.43 -7.44
N ASP A 66 -6.81 -21.61 -6.86
CA ASP A 66 -7.88 -22.52 -6.48
C ASP A 66 -8.78 -21.95 -5.38
N ARG A 67 -8.21 -21.20 -4.44
CA ARG A 67 -8.90 -20.73 -3.23
C ARG A 67 -9.49 -19.32 -3.36
N PHE A 68 -8.91 -18.47 -4.20
CA PHE A 68 -9.33 -17.07 -4.36
C PHE A 68 -10.23 -16.83 -5.58
N ARG A 69 -10.24 -17.72 -6.59
CA ARG A 69 -11.00 -17.53 -7.86
C ARG A 69 -12.49 -17.26 -7.71
N HIS A 70 -13.07 -17.60 -6.57
CA HIS A 70 -14.51 -17.42 -6.27
C HIS A 70 -14.76 -16.47 -5.11
N LYS A 71 -13.74 -15.77 -4.63
CA LYS A 71 -13.82 -14.88 -3.48
C LYS A 71 -13.62 -13.44 -3.91
N ARG A 72 -14.50 -12.57 -3.43
CA ARG A 72 -14.31 -11.13 -3.55
C ARG A 72 -13.34 -10.65 -2.48
N VAL A 73 -12.09 -10.33 -2.86
CA VAL A 73 -11.03 -9.95 -1.93
C VAL A 73 -10.49 -8.53 -2.13
N LEU A 74 -9.96 -7.93 -1.06
CA LEU A 74 -9.20 -6.67 -1.10
C LEU A 74 -7.74 -6.92 -0.72
N VAL A 75 -6.81 -6.69 -1.64
CA VAL A 75 -5.38 -6.88 -1.39
C VAL A 75 -4.64 -5.57 -1.58
N VAL A 76 -3.78 -5.23 -0.63
CA VAL A 76 -2.84 -4.11 -0.76
C VAL A 76 -1.43 -4.63 -0.69
N LEU A 77 -0.64 -4.36 -1.73
CA LEU A 77 0.78 -4.66 -1.83
C LEU A 77 1.57 -3.36 -1.73
N ASP A 78 2.18 -3.11 -0.57
CA ASP A 78 2.85 -1.84 -0.28
C ASP A 78 4.37 -1.92 -0.46
N ASP A 79 4.93 -0.90 -1.13
CA ASP A 79 6.35 -0.71 -1.44
C ASP A 79 6.94 -1.87 -2.27
N VAL A 80 6.28 -2.20 -3.38
CA VAL A 80 6.73 -3.17 -4.37
C VAL A 80 7.85 -2.59 -5.23
N ASP A 81 8.92 -3.37 -5.45
CA ASP A 81 10.11 -2.94 -6.21
C ASP A 81 10.55 -3.92 -7.31
N GLN A 82 9.95 -5.11 -7.41
CA GLN A 82 10.34 -6.12 -8.39
C GLN A 82 9.13 -6.76 -9.08
N LEU A 83 9.21 -6.92 -10.40
CA LEU A 83 8.16 -7.54 -11.21
C LEU A 83 7.82 -8.97 -10.73
N LYS A 84 8.83 -9.76 -10.35
CA LYS A 84 8.64 -11.14 -9.87
C LYS A 84 7.70 -11.25 -8.65
N GLN A 85 7.66 -10.21 -7.79
CA GLN A 85 6.75 -10.18 -6.64
C GLN A 85 5.30 -10.08 -7.12
N LEU A 86 5.04 -9.23 -8.12
CA LEU A 86 3.73 -9.07 -8.73
C LEU A 86 3.33 -10.32 -9.52
N GLU A 87 4.25 -10.88 -10.30
CA GLU A 87 3.98 -12.09 -11.08
C GLU A 87 3.62 -13.29 -10.20
N ALA A 88 4.21 -13.38 -9.01
CA ALA A 88 3.93 -14.47 -8.10
C ALA A 88 2.63 -14.32 -7.30
N LEU A 89 2.07 -13.11 -7.20
CA LEU A 89 0.89 -12.80 -6.39
C LEU A 89 -0.36 -12.53 -7.23
N VAL A 90 -0.21 -11.82 -8.35
CA VAL A 90 -1.33 -11.19 -9.08
C VAL A 90 -1.21 -11.31 -10.60
N ARG A 91 -0.37 -12.21 -11.14
CA ARG A 91 -0.14 -12.36 -12.59
C ARG A 91 -1.39 -12.59 -13.41
N GLU A 92 -2.25 -13.51 -12.98
CA GLU A 92 -3.47 -13.82 -13.72
C GLU A 92 -4.68 -13.19 -13.02
N ARG A 93 -5.41 -12.34 -13.76
CA ARG A 93 -6.63 -11.69 -13.24
C ARG A 93 -7.70 -12.70 -12.81
N ASN A 94 -7.71 -13.88 -13.42
CA ASN A 94 -8.63 -14.98 -13.09
C ASN A 94 -8.30 -15.70 -11.75
N CYS A 95 -7.18 -15.34 -11.09
CA CYS A 95 -6.84 -15.87 -9.77
C CYS A 95 -7.82 -15.38 -8.69
N PHE A 96 -8.52 -14.27 -8.91
CA PHE A 96 -9.42 -13.67 -7.94
C PHE A 96 -10.87 -13.67 -8.42
N GLY A 97 -11.81 -13.75 -7.47
CA GLY A 97 -13.23 -13.72 -7.79
C GLY A 97 -13.71 -12.35 -8.26
N PRO A 98 -14.86 -12.30 -8.96
CA PRO A 98 -15.46 -11.06 -9.41
C PRO A 98 -15.64 -10.04 -8.28
N GLY A 99 -15.38 -8.76 -8.58
CA GLY A 99 -15.48 -7.67 -7.62
C GLY A 99 -14.29 -7.51 -6.67
N SER A 100 -13.26 -8.35 -6.80
CA SER A 100 -11.99 -8.19 -6.10
C SER A 100 -11.26 -6.93 -6.51
N ARG A 101 -10.44 -6.38 -5.59
CA ARG A 101 -9.62 -5.18 -5.84
C ARG A 101 -8.21 -5.40 -5.31
N ILE A 102 -7.22 -5.13 -6.14
CA ILE A 102 -5.81 -5.13 -5.77
C ILE A 102 -5.30 -3.69 -5.87
N VAL A 103 -4.67 -3.19 -4.81
CA VAL A 103 -3.99 -1.90 -4.79
C VAL A 103 -2.50 -2.15 -4.62
N ILE A 104 -1.70 -1.52 -5.47
CA ILE A 104 -0.24 -1.65 -5.43
C ILE A 104 0.33 -0.27 -5.15
N THR A 105 1.19 -0.15 -4.14
CA THR A 105 2.04 1.03 -3.99
C THR A 105 3.44 0.68 -4.47
N THR A 106 3.99 1.54 -5.30
CA THR A 106 5.36 1.43 -5.79
C THR A 106 5.93 2.81 -6.04
N ARG A 107 7.25 2.91 -6.12
CA ARG A 107 7.97 4.10 -6.58
C ARG A 107 8.28 4.03 -8.07
N ASP A 108 8.17 2.84 -8.66
CA ASP A 108 8.48 2.56 -10.05
C ASP A 108 7.19 2.33 -10.85
N GLU A 109 6.82 3.32 -11.66
CA GLU A 109 5.64 3.24 -12.51
C GLU A 109 5.78 2.18 -13.62
N HIS A 110 7.00 1.81 -14.02
CA HIS A 110 7.22 0.81 -15.06
C HIS A 110 6.68 -0.56 -14.66
N LEU A 111 6.78 -0.93 -13.37
CA LEU A 111 6.20 -2.17 -12.84
C LEU A 111 4.69 -2.24 -13.11
N LEU A 112 3.98 -1.12 -12.92
CA LEU A 112 2.53 -1.05 -13.13
C LEU A 112 2.15 -1.18 -14.61
N THR A 113 3.01 -0.66 -15.51
CA THR A 113 2.82 -0.81 -16.96
C THR A 113 3.03 -2.26 -17.40
N GLN A 114 4.04 -2.94 -16.85
CA GLN A 114 4.35 -4.34 -17.21
C GLN A 114 3.25 -5.33 -16.84
N ILE A 115 2.52 -5.08 -15.75
CA ILE A 115 1.39 -5.92 -15.33
C ILE A 115 0.03 -5.44 -15.84
N GLU A 116 0.01 -4.38 -16.66
CA GLU A 116 -1.19 -3.82 -17.29
C GLU A 116 -2.32 -3.53 -16.27
N VAL A 117 -2.04 -2.70 -15.26
CA VAL A 117 -3.04 -2.32 -14.24
C VAL A 117 -4.23 -1.57 -14.85
N ASP A 118 -5.39 -1.68 -14.20
CA ASP A 118 -6.64 -1.00 -14.62
C ASP A 118 -6.62 0.52 -14.44
N GLY A 119 -5.74 1.03 -13.58
CA GLY A 119 -5.62 2.45 -13.32
C GLY A 119 -4.38 2.79 -12.50
N LYS A 120 -3.92 4.03 -12.65
CA LYS A 120 -2.78 4.57 -11.91
C LYS A 120 -3.20 5.85 -11.20
N TYR A 121 -2.67 6.05 -10.00
CA TYR A 121 -2.86 7.27 -9.23
C TYR A 121 -1.51 7.81 -8.77
N HIS A 122 -1.12 8.96 -9.30
CA HIS A 122 0.07 9.69 -8.85
C HIS A 122 -0.29 10.48 -7.60
N VAL A 123 0.25 10.06 -6.46
CA VAL A 123 0.09 10.78 -5.20
C VAL A 123 0.72 12.15 -5.34
N LYS A 124 -0.11 13.19 -5.18
CA LYS A 124 0.33 14.58 -5.18
C LYS A 124 1.02 14.91 -3.86
N GLU A 125 2.00 15.79 -3.98
CA GLU A 125 2.63 16.47 -2.86
C GLU A 125 1.64 17.38 -2.13
N LEU A 126 1.88 17.58 -0.84
CA LEU A 126 1.08 18.49 -0.02
C LEU A 126 1.31 19.93 -0.47
N HIS A 127 0.24 20.71 -0.49
CA HIS A 127 0.37 22.16 -0.64
C HIS A 127 0.99 22.76 0.63
N GLN A 128 1.68 23.89 0.51
CA GLN A 128 2.37 24.56 1.63
C GLN A 128 1.48 24.72 2.87
N HIS A 129 0.21 25.08 2.66
CA HIS A 129 -0.77 25.18 3.75
C HIS A 129 -1.06 23.83 4.42
N GLU A 130 -1.24 22.75 3.65
CA GLU A 130 -1.46 21.40 4.20
C GLU A 130 -0.21 20.87 4.89
N SER A 131 0.97 21.21 4.38
CA SER A 131 2.26 20.91 5.01
C SER A 131 2.40 21.60 6.36
N LEU A 132 2.03 22.88 6.45
CA LEU A 132 2.01 23.62 7.70
C LEU A 132 1.02 23.04 8.69
N GLN A 133 -0.20 22.73 8.26
CA GLN A 133 -1.20 22.08 9.12
C GLN A 133 -0.70 20.73 9.66
N LEU A 134 -0.07 19.92 8.80
CA LEU A 134 0.47 18.62 9.20
C LEU A 134 1.60 18.79 10.22
N PHE A 135 2.56 19.67 9.95
CA PHE A 135 3.64 20.00 10.88
C PHE A 135 3.08 20.47 12.23
N SER A 136 2.12 21.39 12.19
CA SER A 136 1.49 21.93 13.39
C SER A 136 0.77 20.85 14.20
N LEU A 137 0.09 19.93 13.53
CA LEU A 137 -0.61 18.83 14.18
C LEU A 137 0.38 17.92 14.92
N HIS A 138 1.58 17.74 14.37
CA HIS A 138 2.63 16.94 15.01
C HIS A 138 3.30 17.69 16.17
N ALA A 139 3.71 18.95 15.95
CA ALA A 139 4.48 19.75 16.89
C ALA A 139 3.63 20.33 18.04
N PHE A 140 2.46 20.90 17.73
CA PHE A 140 1.63 21.66 18.68
C PHE A 140 0.33 20.94 19.07
N LYS A 141 0.01 19.81 18.42
CA LYS A 141 -1.29 19.11 18.56
C LYS A 141 -2.49 19.95 18.16
N ASP A 142 -2.27 20.96 17.33
CA ASP A 142 -3.29 21.82 16.74
C ASP A 142 -3.03 21.98 15.24
N THR A 143 -4.03 22.43 14.50
CA THR A 143 -4.00 22.69 13.05
C THR A 143 -3.18 23.91 12.66
N HIS A 144 -2.78 24.73 13.63
CA HIS A 144 -2.00 25.95 13.41
C HIS A 144 -0.87 26.04 14.44
N PRO A 145 0.25 26.68 14.13
CA PRO A 145 1.30 26.94 15.11
C PRO A 145 0.82 27.98 16.13
N GLU A 146 1.39 27.92 17.33
CA GLU A 146 1.29 29.01 18.30
C GLU A 146 1.85 30.32 17.69
N GLU A 147 1.30 31.47 18.06
CA GLU A 147 1.61 32.78 17.42
C GLU A 147 3.11 33.07 17.36
N ASP A 148 3.83 32.80 18.44
CA ASP A 148 5.29 33.03 18.55
C ASP A 148 6.13 32.12 17.63
N TYR A 149 5.54 31.01 17.14
CA TYR A 149 6.21 30.01 16.32
C TYR A 149 5.78 30.05 14.85
N VAL A 150 4.92 30.98 14.43
CA VAL A 150 4.41 31.06 13.05
C VAL A 150 5.55 31.19 12.04
N GLU A 151 6.47 32.14 12.22
CA GLU A 151 7.57 32.36 11.27
C GLU A 151 8.51 31.15 11.20
N LEU A 152 8.86 30.59 12.36
CA LEU A 152 9.74 29.42 12.43
C LEU A 152 9.09 28.19 11.79
N SER A 153 7.79 27.98 12.01
CA SER A 153 7.04 26.86 11.43
C SER A 153 7.00 26.96 9.91
N ASN A 154 6.77 28.16 9.36
CA ASN A 154 6.83 28.37 7.91
C ASN A 154 8.23 28.09 7.35
N ALA A 155 9.30 28.56 8.02
CA ALA A 155 10.67 28.30 7.59
C ALA A 155 11.02 26.80 7.58
N ILE A 156 10.55 26.05 8.60
CA ILE A 156 10.73 24.59 8.65
C ILE A 156 9.96 23.89 7.52
N VAL A 157 8.73 24.31 7.26
CA VAL A 157 7.89 23.75 6.18
C VAL A 157 8.53 24.04 4.81
N ASP A 158 9.02 25.26 4.59
CA ASP A 158 9.70 25.64 3.36
C ASP A 158 10.98 24.83 3.15
N TYR A 159 11.72 24.55 4.23
CA TYR A 159 12.92 23.70 4.19
C TYR A 159 12.60 22.23 3.93
N ALA A 160 11.60 21.67 4.62
CA ALA A 160 11.15 20.29 4.47
C ALA A 160 10.44 20.04 3.12
N GLY A 161 9.95 21.11 2.48
CA GLY A 161 9.15 21.07 1.27
C GLY A 161 7.82 20.34 1.48
N ALA A 162 7.30 19.74 0.42
CA ALA A 162 6.05 18.97 0.47
C ALA A 162 6.23 17.50 0.94
N SER A 163 7.38 17.19 1.55
CA SER A 163 7.68 15.84 2.03
C SER A 163 6.95 15.55 3.34
N ARG A 164 5.86 14.78 3.25
CA ARG A 164 5.11 14.28 4.41
C ARG A 164 5.94 13.43 5.39
N TRP A 165 7.15 12.99 5.04
CA TRP A 165 8.03 12.25 5.96
C TRP A 165 8.87 13.17 6.86
N LEU A 166 9.09 14.41 6.44
CA LEU A 166 9.90 15.39 7.17
C LEU A 166 9.07 16.33 8.05
N LEU A 167 7.75 16.39 7.80
CA LEU A 167 6.75 17.20 8.51
C LEU A 167 6.03 16.36 9.58
#